data_AF-A0A963HZE3-F1
#
_entry.id   AF-A0A963HZE3-F1
#
_cell.length_a   1.000
_cell.length_b   1.000
_cell.length_c   1.000
_cell.angle_alpha   90.00
_cell.angle_beta   90.00
_cell.angle_gamma   90.00
#
_symmetry.space_group_name_H-M   'P 1'
#
loop_
_entity.id
_entity.type
_entity.pdbx_description
1 polymer ?
#
loop_
_entity_poly.entity_id
_entity_poly.type
_entity_poly.pdbx_seq_one_letter_code
_entity_poly.pdbx_strand_id
1 'polypeptide(L)'
;MSGRFTRLRYVFFAVLIVVYIALPFIQIGGHPAVFLDVAARKFYLFGGTFNAQDFWLVFFLLSGAGLALIVVTTLWGRVWCGYACPQTVFLEGIYRRIERWIEGPRAERLRRNAARVSWSKVWRKTLKHGLFALVSVVLAHFFLSYFVSLPSLFAMIQQRPTAHIEAFVWMAAMSGIL
;
A
#
# COMPACT_ATOMS: atom_id res chain seq x y z
N MET A 1 24.15 8.33 -1.86
CA MET A 1 24.36 8.88 -0.50
C MET A 1 24.20 7.76 0.50
N SER A 2 25.31 7.22 0.99
CA SER A 2 25.40 6.16 1.98
C SER A 2 25.46 6.78 3.38
N GLY A 3 24.31 7.01 4.00
CA GLY A 3 24.21 7.40 5.41
C GLY A 3 23.56 6.30 6.24
N ARG A 4 24.02 6.10 7.49
CA ARG A 4 23.43 5.12 8.44
C ARG A 4 21.92 5.32 8.58
N PHE A 5 21.46 6.56 8.67
CA PHE A 5 20.03 6.91 8.74
C PHE A 5 19.24 6.52 7.48
N THR A 6 19.86 6.63 6.30
CA THR A 6 19.24 6.22 5.04
C THR A 6 19.09 4.70 4.95
N ARG A 7 20.08 3.94 5.43
CA ARG A 7 19.99 2.47 5.49
C ARG A 7 18.93 2.02 6.50
N LEU A 8 18.89 2.64 7.68
CA LEU A 8 17.90 2.35 8.72
C LEU A 8 16.48 2.61 8.22
N ARG A 9 16.25 3.73 7.51
CA ARG A 9 14.95 4.03 6.90
C ARG A 9 14.47 2.93 5.95
N TYR A 10 15.35 2.38 5.12
CA TYR A 10 14.97 1.29 4.21
C TYR A 10 14.65 0.00 4.95
N VAL A 11 15.33 -0.29 6.07
CA VAL A 11 14.99 -1.43 6.92
C VAL A 11 13.60 -1.23 7.52
N PHE A 12 13.31 -0.04 8.06
CA PHE A 12 11.98 0.31 8.55
C PHE A 12 10.89 0.15 7.49
N PHE A 13 11.12 0.64 6.27
CA PHE A 13 10.17 0.46 5.17
C PHE A 13 9.96 -1.01 4.82
N ALA A 14 11.03 -1.81 4.75
CA ALA A 14 10.91 -3.23 4.46
C ALA A 14 10.08 -3.97 5.54
N VAL A 15 10.35 -3.69 6.82
CA VAL A 15 9.59 -4.26 7.95
C VAL A 15 8.13 -3.85 7.88
N LEU A 16 7.83 -2.56 7.67
CA LEU A 16 6.44 -2.08 7.57
C LEU A 16 5.69 -2.68 6.39
N ILE A 17 6.34 -2.83 5.23
CA ILE A 17 5.73 -3.49 4.06
C ILE A 17 5.36 -4.93 4.40
N VAL A 18 6.27 -5.68 5.04
CA VAL A 18 6.01 -7.07 5.45
C VAL A 18 4.84 -7.13 6.44
N VAL A 19 4.80 -6.22 7.42
CA VAL A 19 3.70 -6.13 8.37
C VAL A 19 2.38 -5.83 7.66
N TYR A 20 2.33 -4.82 6.79
CA TYR A 20 1.12 -4.47 6.05
C TYR A 20 0.64 -5.57 5.11
N ILE A 21 1.56 -6.36 4.54
CA ILE A 21 1.18 -7.50 3.72
C ILE A 21 0.71 -8.67 4.59
N ALA A 22 1.31 -8.91 5.76
CA ALA A 22 1.01 -10.06 6.60
C ALA A 22 -0.29 -9.92 7.42
N LEU A 23 -0.66 -8.70 7.83
CA LEU A 23 -1.86 -8.44 8.64
C LEU A 23 -3.16 -9.12 8.14
N PRO A 24 -3.53 -9.06 6.85
CA PRO A 24 -4.75 -9.72 6.36
C PRO A 24 -4.64 -11.25 6.21
N PHE A 25 -3.46 -11.85 6.42
CA PHE A 25 -3.28 -13.32 6.36
C PHE A 25 -3.21 -13.96 7.74
N ILE A 26 -2.85 -13.19 8.78
CA ILE A 26 -2.80 -13.70 10.15
C ILE A 26 -4.24 -13.84 10.65
N GLN A 27 -4.68 -15.07 10.93
CA GLN A 27 -6.02 -15.32 11.47
C GLN A 27 -6.00 -15.29 12.99
N ILE A 28 -6.88 -14.48 13.57
CA ILE A 28 -7.08 -14.35 15.02
C ILE A 28 -8.58 -14.55 15.28
N GLY A 29 -8.93 -15.60 16.04
CA GLY A 29 -10.33 -15.88 16.36
C GLY A 29 -11.21 -16.25 15.16
N GLY A 30 -10.63 -16.86 14.11
CA GLY A 30 -11.36 -17.31 12.91
C GLY A 30 -11.54 -16.25 11.80
N HIS A 31 -11.10 -15.01 12.03
CA HIS A 31 -11.11 -13.92 11.05
C HIS A 31 -9.69 -13.35 10.87
N PRO A 32 -9.39 -12.67 9.75
CA PRO A 32 -8.10 -11.99 9.60
C PRO A 32 -7.89 -10.94 10.69
N ALA A 33 -6.63 -10.70 11.07
CA ALA A 33 -6.27 -9.79 12.15
C ALA A 33 -6.74 -8.35 11.88
N VAL A 34 -6.80 -7.94 10.61
CA VAL A 34 -7.47 -6.70 10.21
C VAL A 34 -8.35 -7.04 9.01
N PHE A 35 -9.66 -6.99 9.20
CA PHE A 35 -10.64 -7.25 8.16
C PHE A 35 -11.85 -6.34 8.32
N LEU A 36 -12.17 -5.57 7.28
CA LEU A 36 -13.30 -4.65 7.24
C LEU A 36 -14.37 -5.23 6.32
N ASP A 37 -15.32 -5.94 6.89
CA ASP A 37 -16.46 -6.48 6.16
C ASP A 37 -17.52 -5.38 5.95
N VAL A 38 -17.42 -4.72 4.80
CA VAL A 38 -18.35 -3.65 4.41
C VAL A 38 -19.77 -4.21 4.15
N ALA A 39 -19.87 -5.46 3.67
CA ALA A 39 -21.15 -6.08 3.33
C ALA A 39 -21.95 -6.44 4.59
N ALA A 40 -21.30 -7.06 5.57
CA ALA A 40 -21.90 -7.39 6.86
C ALA A 40 -21.88 -6.22 7.87
N ARG A 41 -21.22 -5.10 7.54
CA ARG A 41 -20.97 -3.94 8.41
C ARG A 41 -20.28 -4.33 9.72
N LYS A 42 -19.32 -5.25 9.61
CA LYS A 42 -18.52 -5.76 10.73
C LYS A 42 -17.05 -5.45 10.50
N PHE A 43 -16.38 -4.98 11.55
CA PHE A 43 -14.95 -4.70 11.52
C PHE A 43 -14.25 -5.63 12.51
N TYR A 44 -13.30 -6.40 12.02
CA TYR A 44 -12.48 -7.30 12.82
C TYR A 44 -11.10 -6.67 12.96
N LEU A 45 -10.73 -6.31 14.19
CA LEU A 45 -9.45 -5.68 14.51
C LEU A 45 -8.79 -6.43 15.67
N PHE A 46 -7.68 -7.09 15.39
CA PHE A 46 -6.84 -7.85 16.33
C PHE A 46 -7.63 -8.82 17.24
N GLY A 47 -8.61 -9.52 16.68
CA GLY A 47 -9.48 -10.45 17.41
C GLY A 47 -10.73 -9.81 18.05
N GLY A 48 -10.83 -8.48 18.08
CA GLY A 48 -12.06 -7.78 18.43
C GLY A 48 -13.02 -7.72 17.25
N THR A 49 -14.31 -7.94 17.50
CA THR A 49 -15.39 -7.80 16.50
C THR A 49 -16.22 -6.57 16.83
N PHE A 50 -16.27 -5.61 15.92
CA PHE A 50 -17.03 -4.37 16.05
C PHE A 50 -18.16 -4.36 15.02
N ASN A 51 -19.38 -4.11 15.45
CA ASN A 51 -20.52 -3.95 14.53
C ASN A 51 -20.85 -2.45 14.35
N ALA A 52 -21.76 -2.15 13.42
CA ALA A 52 -22.22 -0.78 13.19
C ALA A 52 -22.80 -0.07 14.44
N GLN A 53 -23.31 -0.83 15.43
CA GLN A 53 -23.79 -0.27 16.71
C GLN A 53 -22.64 0.26 17.58
N ASP A 54 -21.44 -0.31 17.42
CA ASP A 54 -20.24 0.04 18.17
C ASP A 54 -19.40 1.11 17.44
N PHE A 55 -19.97 1.81 16.46
CA PHE A 55 -19.24 2.80 15.67
C PHE A 55 -18.66 3.94 16.52
N TRP A 56 -19.26 4.21 17.68
CA TRP A 56 -18.71 5.16 18.66
C TRP A 56 -17.33 4.75 19.18
N LEU A 57 -17.05 3.44 19.35
CA LEU A 57 -15.72 2.94 19.72
C LEU A 57 -14.70 3.21 18.60
N VAL A 58 -15.09 2.98 17.35
CA VAL A 58 -14.25 3.28 16.18
C VAL A 58 -13.99 4.79 16.08
N PHE A 59 -14.99 5.63 16.35
CA PHE A 59 -14.84 7.08 16.40
C PHE A 59 -13.79 7.52 17.42
N PHE A 60 -13.86 7.00 18.66
CA PHE A 60 -12.86 7.31 19.68
C PHE A 60 -11.48 6.76 19.34
N LEU A 61 -11.41 5.56 18.74
CA LEU A 61 -10.15 4.97 18.29
C LEU A 61 -9.48 5.84 17.22
N LEU A 62 -10.23 6.24 16.18
CA LEU A 62 -9.71 7.08 15.09
C LEU A 62 -9.36 8.49 15.58
N SER A 63 -10.20 9.08 16.43
CA SER A 63 -9.94 10.40 17.02
C SER A 63 -8.71 10.36 17.94
N GLY A 64 -8.58 9.31 18.76
CA GLY A 64 -7.43 9.08 19.61
C GLY A 64 -6.14 8.86 18.80
N ALA A 65 -6.21 8.06 17.73
CA ALA A 65 -5.08 7.88 16.80
C ALA A 65 -4.70 9.19 16.10
N GLY A 66 -5.68 10.00 15.69
CA GLY A 66 -5.47 11.32 15.11
C GLY A 66 -4.79 12.29 16.06
N LEU A 67 -5.28 12.38 17.31
CA LEU A 67 -4.68 13.20 18.36
C LEU A 67 -3.27 12.72 18.70
N ALA A 68 -3.06 11.41 18.85
CA ALA A 68 -1.74 10.83 19.07
C ALA A 68 -0.78 11.17 17.93
N LEU A 69 -1.25 11.11 16.68
CA LEU A 69 -0.47 11.50 15.51
C LEU A 69 -0.10 12.99 15.55
N ILE A 70 -1.03 13.88 15.93
CA ILE A 70 -0.76 15.31 16.11
C ILE A 70 0.32 15.51 17.17
N VAL A 71 0.20 14.86 18.33
CA VAL A 71 1.19 14.94 19.43
C VAL A 71 2.56 14.44 18.99
N VAL A 72 2.63 13.29 18.30
CA VAL A 72 3.89 12.78 17.75
C VAL A 72 4.47 13.77 16.73
N THR A 73 3.63 14.41 15.93
CA THR A 73 4.05 15.38 14.91
C THR A 73 4.53 16.68 15.53
N THR A 74 3.95 17.15 16.64
CA THR A 74 4.44 18.35 17.34
C THR A 74 5.75 18.09 18.07
N LEU A 75 5.94 16.88 18.65
CA LEU A 75 7.15 16.52 19.40
C LEU A 75 8.35 16.16 18.49
N TRP A 76 8.12 15.33 17.47
CA TRP A 76 9.19 14.79 16.60
C TRP A 76 9.09 15.26 15.14
N GLY A 77 8.21 16.20 14.83
CA GLY A 77 8.06 16.74 13.48
C GLY A 77 7.50 15.72 12.49
N ARG A 78 8.01 15.73 11.25
CA ARG A 78 7.54 14.88 10.14
C ARG A 78 8.03 13.42 10.19
N VAL A 79 8.33 12.89 11.37
CA VAL A 79 8.82 11.51 11.52
C VAL A 79 7.78 10.50 11.02
N TRP A 80 6.50 10.67 11.37
CA TRP A 80 5.43 9.81 10.84
C TRP A 80 5.37 9.86 9.31
N CYS A 81 5.20 11.05 8.74
CA CYS A 81 5.09 11.22 7.29
C CYS A 81 6.34 10.76 6.53
N GLY A 82 7.52 10.83 7.15
CA GLY A 82 8.80 10.44 6.56
C GLY A 82 9.19 8.97 6.73
N TYR A 83 8.66 8.25 7.73
CA TYR A 83 9.09 6.90 8.09
C TYR A 83 7.98 5.86 8.19
N ALA A 84 6.75 6.24 8.57
CA ALA A 84 5.66 5.31 8.88
C ALA A 84 4.42 5.47 8.00
N CYS A 85 4.26 6.61 7.32
CA CYS A 85 3.12 6.81 6.43
C CYS A 85 3.11 5.75 5.32
N PRO A 86 2.02 4.96 5.17
CA PRO A 86 1.99 3.84 4.24
C PRO A 86 2.26 4.29 2.80
N GLN A 87 1.71 5.44 2.38
CA GLN A 87 1.99 6.02 1.06
C GLN A 87 3.49 6.25 0.84
N THR A 88 4.18 6.87 1.80
CA THR A 88 5.62 7.13 1.73
C THR A 88 6.42 5.83 1.70
N VAL A 89 6.03 4.85 2.54
CA VAL A 89 6.69 3.55 2.66
C VAL A 89 6.68 2.82 1.31
N PHE A 90 5.53 2.73 0.63
CA PHE A 90 5.44 2.08 -0.68
C PHE A 90 6.14 2.90 -1.77
N LEU A 91 5.95 4.22 -1.81
CA LEU A 91 6.53 5.08 -2.84
C LEU A 91 8.05 5.16 -2.76
N GLU A 92 8.62 5.33 -1.57
CA GLU A 92 10.07 5.35 -1.38
C GLU A 92 10.71 3.97 -1.33
N GLY A 93 10.03 3.00 -0.72
CA GLY A 93 10.52 1.63 -0.53
C GLY A 93 10.52 0.83 -1.82
N ILE A 94 9.48 0.97 -2.65
CA ILE A 94 9.27 0.15 -3.85
C ILE A 94 9.47 0.99 -5.12
N TYR A 95 8.59 1.97 -5.40
CA TYR A 95 8.58 2.70 -6.68
C TYR A 95 9.88 3.45 -6.95
N ARG A 96 10.39 4.20 -5.96
CA ARG A 96 11.67 4.92 -6.08
C ARG A 96 12.87 3.99 -6.18
N ARG A 97 12.77 2.74 -5.70
CA ARG A 97 13.84 1.74 -5.82
C ARG A 97 13.90 1.20 -7.25
N ILE A 98 12.74 0.80 -7.78
CA ILE A 98 12.56 0.40 -9.17
C ILE A 98 13.06 1.48 -10.12
N GLU A 99 12.64 2.72 -9.90
CA GLU A 99 13.03 3.85 -10.73
C GLU A 99 14.55 4.10 -10.71
N ARG A 100 15.20 3.96 -9.55
CA ARG A 100 16.66 4.09 -9.44
C ARG A 100 17.40 2.93 -10.09
N TRP A 101 16.85 1.72 -10.10
CA TRP A 101 17.45 0.58 -10.80
C TRP A 101 17.36 0.73 -12.31
N ILE A 102 16.26 1.28 -12.84
CA ILE A 102 16.03 1.41 -14.28
C ILE A 102 16.63 2.71 -14.85
N GLU A 103 16.38 3.84 -14.19
CA GLU A 103 16.75 5.18 -14.66
C GLU A 103 17.88 5.84 -13.86
N GLY A 104 18.47 5.16 -12.88
CA GLY A 104 19.62 5.64 -12.13
C GLY A 104 19.36 6.83 -11.18
N PRO A 105 20.44 7.45 -10.67
CA PRO A 105 20.37 8.64 -9.84
C PRO A 105 19.71 9.83 -10.55
N ARG A 106 19.17 10.77 -9.76
CA ARG A 106 18.45 11.96 -10.27
C ARG A 106 19.22 12.74 -11.34
N ALA A 107 20.52 12.92 -11.16
CA ALA A 107 21.36 13.65 -12.11
C ALA A 107 21.41 12.97 -13.49
N GLU A 108 21.59 11.65 -13.53
CA GLU A 108 21.58 10.90 -14.78
C GLU A 108 20.20 10.88 -15.43
N ARG A 109 19.14 10.85 -14.60
CA ARG A 109 17.76 10.86 -15.05
C ARG A 109 17.39 12.19 -15.72
N LEU A 110 17.76 13.30 -15.11
CA LEU A 110 17.59 14.64 -15.69
C LEU A 110 18.33 14.75 -17.03
N ARG A 111 19.59 14.30 -17.08
CA ARG A 111 20.39 14.30 -18.31
C ARG A 111 19.75 13.45 -19.41
N ARG A 112 19.25 12.25 -19.08
CA ARG A 112 18.55 11.35 -20.03
C ARG A 112 17.21 11.92 -20.48
N ASN A 113 16.50 12.64 -19.62
CA ASN A 113 15.23 13.27 -19.98
C ASN A 113 15.45 14.43 -20.95
N ALA A 114 16.53 15.21 -20.79
CA ALA A 114 16.91 16.29 -21.70
C ALA A 114 17.50 15.80 -23.04
N ALA A 115 18.03 14.58 -23.10
CA ALA A 115 18.55 14.00 -24.34
C ALA A 115 17.43 13.69 -25.36
N ARG A 116 17.79 13.66 -26.66
CA ARG A 116 16.90 13.24 -27.75
C ARG A 116 16.31 11.85 -27.50
N VAL A 117 15.14 11.59 -28.08
CA VAL A 117 14.47 10.28 -27.96
C VAL A 117 15.37 9.22 -28.61
N SER A 118 15.87 8.28 -27.80
CA SER A 118 16.64 7.12 -28.24
C SER A 118 15.88 5.84 -27.90
N TRP A 119 16.17 4.75 -28.62
CA TRP A 119 15.62 3.43 -28.29
C TRP A 119 15.85 3.04 -26.83
N SER A 120 17.06 3.32 -26.31
CA SER A 120 17.41 3.08 -24.91
C SER A 120 16.57 3.89 -23.90
N LYS A 121 16.10 5.08 -24.27
CA LYS A 121 15.20 5.91 -23.46
C LYS A 121 13.78 5.35 -23.46
N VAL A 122 13.27 4.95 -24.63
CA VAL A 122 11.92 4.36 -24.77
C VAL A 122 11.85 3.05 -24.00
N TRP A 123 12.78 2.12 -24.24
CA TRP A 123 12.80 0.82 -23.57
C TRP A 123 12.81 0.94 -22.04
N ARG A 124 13.66 1.81 -21.47
CA ARG A 124 13.74 2.02 -20.02
C ARG A 124 12.44 2.62 -19.46
N LYS A 125 11.82 3.56 -20.16
CA LYS A 125 10.54 4.13 -19.73
C LYS A 125 9.43 3.07 -19.77
N THR A 126 9.34 2.30 -20.85
CA THR A 126 8.36 1.21 -20.98
C THR A 126 8.55 0.18 -19.87
N LEU A 127 9.79 -0.25 -19.61
CA LEU A 127 10.09 -1.19 -18.54
C LEU A 127 9.73 -0.64 -17.16
N LYS A 128 10.00 0.65 -16.90
CA LYS A 128 9.62 1.31 -15.65
C LYS A 128 8.10 1.32 -15.47
N HIS A 129 7.35 1.77 -16.47
CA HIS A 129 5.89 1.83 -16.40
C HIS A 129 5.27 0.44 -16.32
N GLY A 130 5.81 -0.56 -17.03
CA GLY A 130 5.38 -1.96 -16.92
C GLY A 130 5.59 -2.51 -15.51
N LEU A 131 6.75 -2.24 -14.89
CA LEU A 131 7.00 -2.70 -13.53
C LEU A 131 6.18 -1.93 -12.48
N PHE A 132 5.89 -0.65 -12.70
CA PHE A 132 4.97 0.13 -11.86
C PHE A 132 3.56 -0.42 -11.94
N ALA A 133 3.06 -0.73 -13.14
CA ALA A 133 1.75 -1.34 -13.30
C ALA A 133 1.68 -2.71 -12.59
N LEU A 134 2.70 -3.55 -12.74
CA LEU A 134 2.77 -4.84 -12.06
C LEU A 134 2.71 -4.69 -10.54
N VAL A 135 3.51 -3.79 -9.97
CA VAL A 135 3.51 -3.52 -8.53
C VAL A 135 2.18 -2.94 -8.06
N SER A 136 1.58 -2.03 -8.83
CA SER A 136 0.27 -1.42 -8.51
C SER A 136 -0.81 -2.48 -8.42
N VAL A 137 -0.84 -3.41 -9.38
CA VAL A 137 -1.76 -4.55 -9.38
C VAL A 137 -1.54 -5.40 -8.12
N VAL A 138 -0.31 -5.79 -7.81
CA VAL A 138 -0.01 -6.60 -6.61
C VAL A 138 -0.43 -5.89 -5.32
N LEU A 139 -0.12 -4.60 -5.18
CA LEU A 139 -0.52 -3.82 -4.01
C LEU A 139 -2.03 -3.66 -3.90
N ALA A 140 -2.74 -3.46 -5.02
CA ALA A 140 -4.19 -3.40 -5.04
C ALA A 140 -4.83 -4.72 -4.56
N HIS A 141 -4.25 -5.88 -4.92
CA HIS A 141 -4.71 -7.18 -4.43
C HIS A 141 -4.54 -7.31 -2.90
N PHE A 142 -3.39 -6.92 -2.36
CA PHE A 142 -3.17 -6.92 -0.92
C PHE A 142 -4.04 -5.89 -0.19
N PHE A 143 -4.36 -4.76 -0.82
CA PHE A 143 -5.29 -3.80 -0.25
C PHE A 143 -6.71 -4.35 -0.21
N LEU A 144 -7.14 -5.07 -1.26
CA LEU A 144 -8.46 -5.69 -1.32
C LEU A 144 -8.66 -6.79 -0.29
N SER A 145 -7.61 -7.52 0.10
CA SER A 145 -7.74 -8.55 1.14
C SER A 145 -8.10 -7.99 2.52
N TYR A 146 -7.98 -6.67 2.74
CA TYR A 146 -8.51 -6.01 3.94
C TYR A 146 -10.03 -5.84 3.92
N PHE A 147 -10.68 -5.88 2.76
CA PHE A 147 -12.11 -5.61 2.60
C PHE A 147 -12.91 -6.83 2.12
N VAL A 148 -12.28 -7.72 1.36
CA VAL A 148 -12.90 -8.92 0.80
C VAL A 148 -12.18 -10.15 1.34
N SER A 149 -12.95 -11.10 1.88
CA SER A 149 -12.37 -12.29 2.50
C SER A 149 -11.56 -13.08 1.47
N LEU A 150 -10.41 -13.63 1.88
CA LEU A 150 -9.54 -14.44 1.01
C LEU A 150 -10.30 -15.55 0.25
N PRO A 151 -11.23 -16.31 0.87
CA PRO A 151 -12.04 -17.30 0.16
C PRO A 151 -12.93 -16.69 -0.94
N SER A 152 -13.56 -15.53 -0.67
CA SER A 152 -14.34 -14.80 -1.66
C SER A 152 -13.47 -14.27 -2.79
N LEU A 153 -12.27 -13.80 -2.49
CA LEU A 153 -11.33 -13.25 -3.47
C LEU A 153 -10.81 -14.35 -4.41
N PHE A 154 -10.47 -15.54 -3.88
CA PHE A 154 -10.11 -16.71 -4.69
C PHE A 154 -11.28 -17.23 -5.54
N ALA A 155 -12.50 -17.24 -4.98
CA ALA A 155 -13.70 -17.60 -5.74
C ALA A 155 -13.98 -16.58 -6.86
N MET A 156 -13.79 -15.28 -6.62
CA MET A 156 -13.94 -14.22 -7.62
C MET A 156 -12.92 -14.33 -8.74
N ILE A 157 -11.67 -14.71 -8.45
CA ILE A 157 -10.63 -14.96 -9.47
C ILE A 157 -10.98 -16.17 -10.36
N GLN A 158 -11.66 -17.18 -9.81
CA GLN A 158 -12.06 -18.38 -10.54
C GLN A 158 -13.39 -18.22 -11.30
N GLN A 159 -14.19 -17.20 -11.00
CA GLN A 159 -15.48 -16.94 -11.64
C GLN A 159 -15.34 -15.93 -12.79
N ARG A 160 -16.36 -15.90 -13.67
CA ARG A 160 -16.39 -14.98 -14.82
C ARG A 160 -16.36 -13.52 -14.32
N PRO A 161 -15.51 -12.63 -14.87
CA PRO A 161 -15.38 -11.22 -14.45
C PRO A 161 -16.70 -10.43 -14.47
N THR A 162 -17.71 -10.91 -15.20
CA THR A 162 -19.04 -10.30 -15.32
C THR A 162 -19.95 -10.54 -14.11
N ALA A 163 -19.60 -11.43 -13.19
CA ALA A 163 -20.41 -11.70 -11.98
C ALA A 163 -20.16 -10.70 -10.83
N HIS A 164 -19.02 -9.99 -10.84
CA HIS A 164 -18.60 -9.04 -9.79
C HIS A 164 -18.00 -7.78 -10.40
N ILE A 165 -18.84 -7.04 -11.14
CA ILE A 165 -18.44 -5.82 -11.87
C ILE A 165 -17.88 -4.77 -10.89
N GLU A 166 -18.47 -4.66 -9.70
CA GLU A 166 -18.04 -3.73 -8.65
C GLU A 166 -16.60 -3.97 -8.18
N ALA A 167 -16.20 -5.22 -7.97
CA ALA A 167 -14.84 -5.55 -7.55
C ALA A 167 -13.82 -5.32 -8.67
N PHE A 168 -14.21 -5.61 -9.92
CA PHE A 168 -13.34 -5.42 -11.09
C PHE A 168 -13.15 -3.93 -11.42
N VAL A 169 -14.22 -3.12 -11.32
CA VAL A 169 -14.16 -1.66 -11.48
C VAL A 169 -13.29 -1.04 -10.38
N TRP A 170 -13.42 -1.50 -9.12
CA TRP A 170 -12.57 -1.03 -8.03
C TRP A 170 -11.09 -1.39 -8.24
N MET A 171 -10.78 -2.61 -8.69
CA MET A 171 -9.41 -3.00 -9.04
C MET A 171 -8.83 -2.15 -10.17
N ALA A 172 -9.60 -1.93 -11.24
CA ALA A 172 -9.16 -1.12 -12.37
C ALA A 172 -8.95 0.35 -11.97
N ALA A 173 -9.85 0.92 -11.17
CA ALA A 173 -9.74 2.27 -10.65
C ALA A 173 -8.51 2.43 -9.74
N MET A 174 -8.30 1.51 -8.79
CA MET A 174 -7.14 1.56 -7.90
C MET A 174 -5.83 1.35 -8.64
N SER A 175 -5.80 0.47 -9.64
CA SER A 175 -4.61 0.24 -10.46
C SER A 175 -4.29 1.42 -11.38
N GLY A 176 -5.28 2.24 -11.76
CA GLY A 176 -5.09 3.44 -12.58
C GLY A 176 -4.72 4.70 -11.78
N ILE A 177 -5.00 4.72 -10.46
CA ILE A 177 -4.70 5.84 -9.57
C ILE A 177 -3.31 5.71 -8.92
N LEU A 178 -2.82 4.48 -8.74
CA LEU A 178 -1.47 4.16 -8.25
C LEU A 178 -0.38 4.38 -9.32
#